data_AF-A0A920EPG1-F1
#
_entry.id   AF-A0A920EPG1-F1
#
_cell.length_a   1.000
_cell.length_b   1.000
_cell.length_c   1.000
_cell.angle_alpha   90.00
_cell.angle_beta   90.00
_cell.angle_gamma   90.00
#
_symmetry.space_group_name_H-M   'P 1'
#
loop_
_entity.id
_entity.type
_entity.pdbx_description
1 polymer ?
#
loop_
_entity_poly.entity_id
_entity_poly.type
_entity_poly.pdbx_seq_one_letter_code
_entity_poly.pdbx_strand_id
1 'polypeptide(L)'
;MKGITYALWALQLCLNTLWTPVFFGAYDLLGALVLILFLWIAILCYTVSSYKIDKIAAYLFMPYLAWVSFATVLNFEYLRIN
;
A
#
# COMPACT_ATOMS: atom_id res chain seq x y z
N MET A 1 -18.92 -0.03 10.83
CA MET A 1 -18.26 0.28 9.54
C MET A 1 -17.14 1.31 9.70
N LYS A 2 -17.37 2.49 10.30
CA LYS A 2 -16.32 3.52 10.49
C LYS A 2 -15.04 3.01 11.17
N GLY A 3 -15.16 2.21 12.24
CA GLY A 3 -14.00 1.64 12.95
C GLY A 3 -13.08 0.76 12.09
N ILE A 4 -13.66 -0.04 11.18
CA ILE A 4 -12.88 -0.89 10.26
C ILE A 4 -12.13 -0.03 9.26
N THR A 5 -12.75 1.04 8.75
CA THR A 5 -12.09 2.00 7.84
C THR A 5 -10.90 2.69 8.51
N TYR A 6 -11.00 3.09 9.78
CA TYR A 6 -9.87 3.65 10.51
C TYR A 6 -8.76 2.62 10.78
N ALA A 7 -9.12 1.37 11.08
CA ALA A 7 -8.14 0.30 11.24
C ALA A 7 -7.38 0.03 9.92
N LEU A 8 -8.07 0.00 8.78
CA LEU A 8 -7.46 -0.14 7.46
C LEU A 8 -6.57 1.07 7.11
N TRP A 9 -6.98 2.28 7.49
CA TRP A 9 -6.18 3.49 7.32
C TRP A 9 -4.88 3.45 8.13
N ALA A 10 -4.93 2.98 9.38
CA ALA A 10 -3.75 2.79 10.21
C ALA A 10 -2.86 1.67 9.65
N LEU A 11 -3.45 0.55 9.22
CA LEU A 11 -2.73 -0.57 8.64
C LEU A 11 -1.95 -0.17 7.39
N GLN A 12 -2.58 0.52 6.43
CA GLN A 12 -1.87 0.98 5.23
C GLN A 12 -0.73 1.95 5.58
N LEU A 13 -0.89 2.78 6.62
CA LEU A 13 0.15 3.72 7.05
C LEU A 13 1.36 2.98 7.65
N CYS A 14 1.10 1.99 8.51
CA CYS A 14 2.16 1.16 9.08
C CYS A 14 2.92 0.38 7.99
N LEU A 15 2.19 -0.25 7.06
CA LEU A 15 2.80 -1.00 5.95
C LEU A 15 3.61 -0.08 5.03
N ASN A 16 3.10 1.11 4.74
CA ASN A 16 3.81 2.11 3.94
C ASN A 16 5.12 2.56 4.63
N THR A 17 5.06 2.82 5.94
CA THR A 17 6.24 3.23 6.72
C THR A 17 7.28 2.11 6.82
N LEU A 18 6.85 0.85 6.90
CA LEU A 18 7.73 -0.32 6.96
C LEU A 18 8.40 -0.65 5.62
N TRP A 19 7.77 -0.30 4.50
CA TRP A 19 8.29 -0.62 3.19
C TRP A 19 9.65 0.05 2.90
N THR A 20 9.79 1.34 3.21
CA THR A 20 11.01 2.11 2.92
C THR A 20 12.25 1.55 3.66
N PRO A 21 12.22 1.27 4.97
CA PRO A 21 13.33 0.63 5.67
C PRO A 21 13.68 -0.77 5.15
N VAL A 22 12.70 -1.56 4.73
CA VAL A 22 12.97 -2.93 4.22
C VAL A 22 13.61 -2.88 2.84
N PHE A 23 13.10 -2.02 1.94
CA PHE A 23 13.63 -1.88 0.60
C PHE A 23 15.02 -1.22 0.57
N PHE A 24 15.18 -0.08 1.26
CA PHE A 24 16.43 0.71 1.20
C PHE A 24 17.40 0.45 2.35
N GLY A 25 16.90 0.07 3.53
CA GLY A 25 17.74 -0.13 4.73
C GLY A 25 18.26 -1.56 4.82
N ALA A 26 17.37 -2.55 4.75
CA ALA A 26 17.73 -3.96 4.83
C ALA A 26 18.15 -4.56 3.48
N TYR A 27 17.92 -3.85 2.36
CA TYR A 27 18.14 -4.33 0.99
C TYR A 27 17.45 -5.67 0.69
N ASP A 28 16.39 -5.99 1.43
CA ASP A 28 15.61 -7.23 1.23
C ASP A 28 14.49 -6.97 0.21
N LEU A 29 14.83 -7.17 -1.06
CA LEU A 29 13.93 -6.96 -2.19
C LEU A 29 12.70 -7.88 -2.13
N LEU A 30 12.87 -9.15 -1.71
CA LEU A 30 11.76 -10.10 -1.56
C LEU A 30 10.82 -9.68 -0.43
N GLY A 31 11.37 -9.35 0.74
CA GLY A 31 10.58 -8.85 1.88
C GLY A 31 9.83 -7.56 1.54
N ALA A 32 10.47 -6.65 0.81
CA ALA A 32 9.85 -5.41 0.34
C ALA A 32 8.73 -5.65 -0.67
N LEU A 33 8.88 -6.63 -1.58
CA LEU A 33 7.84 -7.03 -2.53
C LEU A 33 6.60 -7.60 -1.80
N VAL A 34 6.81 -8.47 -0.82
CA VAL A 34 5.71 -9.02 -0.01
C VAL A 34 5.01 -7.90 0.76
N LEU A 35 5.75 -6.99 1.38
CA LEU A 35 5.20 -5.84 2.11
C LEU A 35 4.37 -4.91 1.21
N ILE A 36 4.87 -4.59 0.01
CA ILE A 36 4.14 -3.68 -0.88
C ILE A 36 2.86 -4.32 -1.44
N LEU A 37 2.83 -5.64 -1.64
CA LEU A 37 1.61 -6.36 -2.00
C LEU A 37 0.56 -6.28 -0.87
N PHE A 38 0.97 -6.49 0.39
CA PHE A 38 0.07 -6.31 1.53
C PHE A 38 -0.41 -4.85 1.66
N LEU A 39 0.47 -3.88 1.42
CA LEU A 39 0.11 -2.46 1.39
C LEU A 39 -0.94 -2.19 0.31
N TRP A 40 -0.74 -2.71 -0.90
CA TRP A 40 -1.64 -2.54 -2.03
C TRP A 40 -3.05 -3.08 -1.71
N ILE A 41 -3.13 -4.28 -1.13
CA ILE A 41 -4.40 -4.88 -0.68
C ILE A 41 -5.05 -4.02 0.41
N ALA A 42 -4.28 -3.53 1.38
CA ALA A 42 -4.81 -2.68 2.45
C ALA A 42 -5.41 -1.37 1.91
N ILE A 43 -4.74 -0.73 0.94
CA ILE A 43 -5.22 0.49 0.26
C ILE A 43 -6.50 0.20 -0.53
N LEU A 44 -6.57 -0.92 -1.25
CA LEU A 44 -7.76 -1.30 -2.00
C LEU A 44 -8.96 -1.56 -1.06
N CYS A 45 -8.74 -2.31 0.02
CA CYS A 45 -9.75 -2.56 1.06
C CYS A 45 -10.22 -1.26 1.72
N TYR A 46 -9.29 -0.33 2.02
CA TYR A 46 -9.63 0.99 2.54
C TYR A 46 -10.50 1.76 1.54
N THR A 47 -10.09 1.82 0.26
CA THR A 47 -10.78 2.57 -0.79
C THR A 47 -12.22 2.08 -0.97
N VAL A 48 -12.43 0.75 -1.05
CA VAL A 48 -13.77 0.14 -1.18
C VAL A 48 -14.63 0.39 0.07
N SER A 49 -14.03 0.30 1.27
CA SER A 49 -14.74 0.54 2.53
C SER A 49 -15.11 2.01 2.71
N SER A 50 -14.22 2.92 2.32
CA SER A 50 -14.41 4.36 2.41
C SER A 50 -15.43 4.85 1.39
N TYR A 51 -15.55 4.20 0.22
CA TYR A 51 -16.53 4.57 -0.82
C TYR A 51 -17.99 4.61 -0.34
N LYS A 52 -18.34 3.75 0.64
CA LYS A 52 -19.68 3.70 1.25
C LYS A 52 -19.91 4.79 2.32
N ILE A 53 -18.84 5.39 2.83
CA ILE A 53 -18.88 6.38 3.92
C ILE A 53 -18.68 7.79 3.36
N ASP A 54 -17.60 7.98 2.60
CA ASP A 54 -17.21 9.24 1.99
C ASP A 54 -16.55 8.98 0.62
N LYS A 55 -17.26 9.40 -0.44
CA LYS A 55 -16.80 9.22 -1.81
C LYS A 55 -15.55 10.05 -2.13
N ILE A 56 -15.41 11.24 -1.52
CA ILE A 56 -14.26 12.13 -1.74
C ILE A 56 -13.01 11.46 -1.20
N ALA A 57 -13.08 10.88 0.01
CA ALA A 57 -11.98 10.14 0.59
C ALA A 57 -11.55 8.95 -0.29
N ALA A 58 -12.50 8.22 -0.87
CA ALA A 58 -12.20 7.13 -1.79
C ALA A 58 -11.54 7.61 -3.09
N TYR A 59 -12.03 8.71 -3.69
CA TYR A 59 -11.42 9.29 -4.89
C TYR A 59 -9.99 9.81 -4.67
N LEU A 60 -9.71 10.38 -3.50
CA LEU A 60 -8.36 10.82 -3.13
C LEU A 60 -7.37 9.65 -3.01
N PHE A 61 -7.85 8.45 -2.70
CA PHE A 61 -7.01 7.25 -2.60
C PHE A 61 -6.79 6.54 -3.95
N MET A 62 -7.57 6.85 -5.00
CA MET A 62 -7.33 6.32 -6.35
C MET A 62 -5.94 6.69 -6.92
N PRO A 63 -5.49 7.97 -6.93
CA PRO A 63 -4.15 8.31 -7.42
C PRO A 63 -3.06 7.65 -6.56
N TYR A 64 -3.30 7.45 -5.26
CA TYR A 64 -2.38 6.74 -4.39
C TYR A 64 -2.29 5.25 -4.75
N LEU A 65 -3.41 4.58 -5.04
CA LEU A 65 -3.41 3.19 -5.50
C LEU A 65 -2.70 3.03 -6.85
N ALA A 66 -2.84 4.00 -7.76
CA ALA A 66 -2.08 4.02 -9.01
C ALA A 66 -0.57 4.12 -8.75
N TRP A 67 -0.15 4.99 -7.83
CA TRP A 67 1.24 5.11 -7.43
C TRP A 67 1.80 3.83 -6.79
N VAL A 68 1.08 3.20 -5.87
CA VAL A 68 1.55 1.96 -5.22
C VAL A 68 1.59 0.79 -6.21
N SER A 69 0.70 0.77 -7.20
CA SER A 69 0.79 -0.19 -8.33
C SER A 69 2.11 -0.02 -9.09
N PHE A 70 2.48 1.22 -9.43
CA PHE A 70 3.75 1.50 -10.09
C PHE A 70 4.94 1.12 -9.20
N ALA A 71 4.91 1.47 -7.92
CA ALA A 71 5.96 1.10 -6.97
C ALA A 71 6.10 -0.43 -6.78
N THR A 72 5.00 -1.19 -6.90
CA THR A 72 5.03 -2.66 -6.87
C THR A 72 5.76 -3.21 -8.08
N VAL A 73 5.47 -2.70 -9.28
CA VAL A 73 6.18 -3.07 -10.51
C VAL A 73 7.65 -2.70 -10.41
N LEU A 74 7.97 -1.50 -9.91
CA LEU A 74 9.35 -1.05 -9.70
C LEU A 74 10.11 -2.02 -8.79
N ASN A 75 9.53 -2.39 -7.65
CA ASN A 75 10.13 -3.33 -6.71
C ASN A 75 10.37 -4.71 -7.35
N PHE A 76 9.39 -5.21 -8.12
CA PHE A 76 9.54 -6.45 -8.88
C PHE A 76 10.67 -6.39 -9.91
N GLU A 77 10.81 -5.30 -10.66
CA GLU A 77 11.88 -5.14 -11.63
C GLU A 77 13.26 -5.06 -10.94
N TYR A 78 13.37 -4.39 -9.78
CA TYR A 78 14.60 -4.42 -8.98
C TYR A 78 15.00 -5.81 -8.52
N LEU A 79 14.02 -6.62 -8.11
CA LEU A 79 14.22 -8.01 -7.73
C LEU A 79 14.60 -8.89 -8.92
N ARG A 80 14.06 -8.62 -10.10
CA ARG A 80 14.33 -9.40 -11.32
C ARG A 80 15.72 -9.15 -11.90
N ILE A 81 16.24 -7.93 -11.74
CA ILE A 81 17.50 -7.49 -12.35
C ILE A 81 18.71 -7.71 -11.43
N ASN A 82 18.50 -7.91 -10.12
CA ASN A 82 19.53 -8.38 -9.18
C ASN A 82 19.56 -9.90 -9.08
#